data_AF-A0A8C5CVX2-F1
#
_entry.id   AF-A0A8C5CVX2-F1
#
_cell.length_a   1.000
_cell.length_b   1.000
_cell.length_c   1.000
_cell.angle_alpha   90.00
_cell.angle_beta   90.00
_cell.angle_gamma   90.00
#
_symmetry.space_group_name_H-M   'P 1'
#
loop_
_entity.id
_entity.type
_entity.pdbx_description
1 polymer ?
#
loop_
_entity_poly.entity_id
_entity_poly.type
_entity_poly.pdbx_seq_one_letter_code
_entity_poly.pdbx_strand_id
1 'polypeptide(L)'
;MVRLTAPYVAGFLAFRETPFLMEALRRLERNRPQLLPQVVLVDGNGLFHYREFGLACHLGVLSGIPCVGVAKNLLQVQGVTKNTKMIGLVINENLQSYYSFCFY
;
A
#
# COMPACT_ATOMS: atom_id res chain seq x y z
N MET A 1 14.35 -14.00 -6.59
CA MET A 1 14.69 -13.44 -5.25
C MET A 1 15.20 -12.02 -5.46
N VAL A 2 14.74 -11.05 -4.66
CA VAL A 2 15.18 -9.65 -4.74
C VAL A 2 16.01 -9.30 -3.51
N ARG A 3 16.92 -8.32 -3.63
CA ARG A 3 17.76 -7.84 -2.53
C ARG A 3 17.40 -6.39 -2.22
N LEU A 4 16.90 -6.14 -1.01
CA LEU A 4 16.59 -4.80 -0.53
C LEU A 4 17.89 -4.09 -0.12
N THR A 5 18.30 -3.07 -0.87
CA THR A 5 19.56 -2.32 -0.61
C THR A 5 19.34 -1.09 0.27
N ALA A 6 18.16 -0.49 0.24
CA ALA A 6 17.81 0.62 1.12
C ALA A 6 17.69 0.14 2.59
N PRO A 7 18.11 0.97 3.57
CA PRO A 7 18.02 0.62 4.99
C PRO A 7 16.56 0.56 5.47
N TYR A 8 16.32 -0.17 6.56
CA TYR A 8 15.02 -0.15 7.22
C TYR A 8 14.92 1.09 8.12
N VAL A 9 14.01 1.99 7.76
CA VAL A 9 13.61 3.13 8.60
C VAL A 9 12.10 3.11 8.73
N ALA A 10 11.61 3.15 9.97
CA ALA A 10 10.18 3.15 10.25
C ALA A 10 9.51 4.35 9.54
N GLY A 11 8.41 4.08 8.83
CA GLY A 11 7.72 5.07 8.00
C GLY A 11 8.34 5.35 6.63
N PHE A 12 9.35 4.57 6.20
CA PHE A 12 9.97 4.69 4.87
C PHE A 12 10.06 3.34 4.14
N LEU A 13 9.24 2.35 4.53
CA LEU A 13 9.23 1.02 3.92
C LEU A 13 9.00 1.07 2.40
N ALA A 14 8.18 2.00 1.94
CA ALA A 14 7.88 2.18 0.53
C ALA A 14 9.15 2.37 -0.34
N PHE A 15 10.15 3.08 0.16
CA PHE A 15 11.41 3.28 -0.57
C PHE A 15 12.21 1.98 -0.76
N ARG A 16 12.00 0.98 0.11
CA ARG A 16 12.64 -0.33 -0.01
C ARG A 16 11.92 -1.21 -1.02
N GLU A 17 10.60 -1.20 -1.03
CA GLU A 17 9.80 -2.22 -1.75
C GLU A 17 9.24 -1.74 -3.08
N THR A 18 8.81 -0.48 -3.19
CA THR A 18 8.16 0.07 -4.38
C THR A 18 8.98 -0.12 -5.67
N PRO A 19 10.32 0.06 -5.70
CA PRO A 19 11.09 -0.18 -6.92
C PRO A 19 10.93 -1.61 -7.49
N PHE A 20 10.88 -2.61 -6.61
CA PHE A 20 10.74 -4.01 -7.01
C PHE A 20 9.30 -4.35 -7.43
N LEU A 21 8.31 -3.77 -6.75
CA LEU A 21 6.90 -3.92 -7.12
C LEU A 21 6.60 -3.28 -8.48
N MET A 22 7.15 -2.08 -8.74
CA MET A 22 7.05 -1.40 -10.04
C MET A 22 7.66 -2.23 -11.16
N GLU A 23 8.82 -2.85 -10.93
CA GLU A 23 9.44 -3.74 -11.91
C GLU A 23 8.57 -4.97 -12.20
N ALA A 24 7.91 -5.54 -11.18
CA ALA A 24 6.97 -6.65 -11.38
C ALA A 24 5.74 -6.23 -12.21
N LEU A 25 5.15 -5.07 -11.92
CA LEU A 25 4.03 -4.53 -12.70
C LEU A 25 4.43 -4.24 -14.15
N ARG A 26 5.60 -3.61 -14.38
CA ARG A 26 6.12 -3.35 -15.74
C ARG A 26 6.37 -4.63 -16.51
N ARG A 27 6.85 -5.69 -15.85
CA ARG A 27 7.02 -7.01 -16.50
C ARG A 27 5.68 -7.62 -16.89
N LEU A 28 4.67 -7.49 -16.03
CA LEU A 28 3.32 -7.96 -16.34
C LEU A 28 2.74 -7.19 -17.53
N GLU A 29 2.84 -5.87 -17.52
CA GLU A 29 2.39 -4.99 -18.60
C GLU A 29 3.04 -5.35 -19.95
N ARG A 30 4.36 -5.56 -19.96
CA ARG A 30 5.09 -5.93 -21.20
C ARG A 30 4.75 -7.32 -21.70
N ASN A 31 4.65 -8.31 -20.80
CA ASN A 31 4.54 -9.71 -21.20
C ASN A 31 3.09 -10.16 -21.42
N ARG A 32 2.14 -9.58 -20.66
CA ARG A 32 0.72 -9.95 -20.64
C ARG A 32 -0.15 -8.72 -20.29
N PRO A 33 -0.22 -7.70 -21.16
CA PRO A 33 -0.95 -6.46 -20.89
C PRO A 33 -2.44 -6.68 -20.57
N GLN A 34 -3.06 -7.72 -21.14
CA GLN A 34 -4.44 -8.11 -20.88
C GLN A 34 -4.70 -8.58 -19.43
N LEU A 35 -3.64 -8.87 -18.67
CA LEU A 35 -3.72 -9.26 -17.26
C LEU A 35 -3.34 -8.11 -16.31
N LEU A 36 -3.15 -6.89 -16.83
CA LEU A 36 -2.84 -5.75 -15.98
C LEU A 36 -4.00 -5.50 -15.00
N PRO A 37 -3.74 -5.41 -13.69
CA PRO A 37 -4.82 -5.29 -12.72
C PRO A 37 -5.47 -3.91 -12.79
N GLN A 38 -6.79 -3.86 -12.62
CA GLN A 38 -7.53 -2.62 -12.45
C GLN A 38 -7.38 -2.03 -11.03
N VAL A 39 -6.99 -2.88 -10.07
CA VAL A 39 -6.71 -2.50 -8.68
C VAL A 39 -5.66 -3.43 -8.09
N VAL A 40 -4.75 -2.89 -7.29
CA VAL A 40 -3.74 -3.67 -6.56
C VAL A 40 -4.03 -3.63 -5.07
N LEU A 41 -4.13 -4.81 -4.45
CA LEU A 41 -4.15 -4.95 -3.00
C LEU A 41 -2.71 -5.08 -2.51
N VAL A 42 -2.30 -4.18 -1.64
CA VAL A 42 -0.92 -4.07 -1.15
C VAL A 42 -0.89 -4.44 0.32
N ASP A 43 -0.06 -5.42 0.70
CA ASP A 43 0.16 -5.76 2.12
C ASP A 43 0.96 -4.64 2.80
N GLY A 44 0.25 -3.65 3.34
CA GLY A 44 0.83 -2.42 3.84
C GLY A 44 -0.17 -1.28 3.91
N ASN A 45 0.27 -0.15 4.46
CA ASN A 45 -0.59 1.02 4.64
C ASN A 45 -0.67 1.89 3.38
N GLY A 46 -1.80 2.59 3.24
CA GLY A 46 -2.04 3.66 2.25
C GLY A 46 -1.96 5.06 2.89
N LEU A 47 -3.05 5.82 2.84
CA LEU A 47 -3.19 7.14 3.50
C LEU A 47 -3.00 7.03 5.00
N PHE A 48 -3.29 5.86 5.57
CA PHE A 48 -3.15 5.62 6.98
C PHE A 48 -1.69 5.36 7.38
N HIS A 49 -0.89 6.41 7.32
CA HIS A 49 0.56 6.39 7.49
C HIS A 49 1.04 7.67 8.20
N TYR A 50 2.22 7.65 8.86
CA TYR A 50 2.77 8.80 9.60
C TYR A 50 2.82 10.11 8.80
N ARG A 51 2.86 10.01 7.46
CA ARG A 51 2.95 11.13 6.52
C ARG A 51 1.84 11.11 5.47
N GLU A 52 0.75 10.39 5.75
CA GLU A 52 -0.37 10.23 4.81
C GLU A 52 0.00 9.59 3.47
N PHE A 53 1.17 8.95 3.41
CA PHE A 53 1.73 8.41 2.18
C PHE A 53 2.50 7.11 2.44
N GLY A 54 1.74 6.03 2.61
CA GLY A 54 2.26 4.68 2.78
C GLY A 54 2.64 3.98 1.48
N LEU A 55 2.97 2.69 1.57
CA LEU A 55 3.39 1.85 0.45
C LEU A 55 2.35 1.79 -0.67
N ALA A 56 1.07 1.60 -0.33
CA ALA A 56 0.01 1.47 -1.33
C ALA A 56 -0.18 2.77 -2.14
N CYS A 57 -0.11 3.91 -1.47
CA CYS A 57 -0.18 5.22 -2.10
C CYS A 57 1.03 5.49 -2.99
N HIS A 58 2.24 5.20 -2.48
CA HIS A 58 3.47 5.35 -3.27
C HIS A 58 3.45 4.48 -4.54
N LEU A 59 3.01 3.22 -4.42
CA LEU A 59 2.86 2.34 -5.58
C LEU A 59 1.79 2.86 -6.54
N GLY A 60 0.63 3.28 -6.03
CA GLY A 60 -0.47 3.79 -6.84
C GLY A 60 -0.09 5.01 -7.67
N VAL A 61 0.53 6.01 -7.05
CA VAL A 61 1.00 7.23 -7.77
C VAL A 61 1.99 6.88 -8.88
N LEU A 62 2.96 6.01 -8.60
CA LEU A 62 4.01 5.68 -9.58
C LEU A 62 3.54 4.75 -10.69
N SER A 63 2.61 3.85 -10.40
CA SER A 63 2.06 2.90 -11.38
C SER A 63 0.89 3.45 -12.18
N GLY A 64 0.18 4.46 -11.66
CA GLY A 64 -1.09 4.91 -12.21
C GLY A 64 -2.24 3.91 -12.01
N ILE A 65 -2.02 2.84 -11.22
CA ILE A 65 -3.03 1.82 -10.94
C ILE A 65 -3.64 2.10 -9.56
N PRO A 66 -4.99 2.11 -9.42
CA PRO A 66 -5.65 2.22 -8.13
C PRO A 66 -5.10 1.20 -7.12
N CYS A 67 -4.76 1.65 -5.92
CA CYS A 67 -4.17 0.80 -4.89
C CYS A 67 -4.94 0.88 -3.56
N VAL A 68 -5.11 -0.29 -2.94
CA VAL A 68 -5.68 -0.42 -1.59
C VAL A 68 -4.62 -1.03 -0.68
N GLY A 69 -4.24 -0.29 0.35
CA GLY A 69 -3.40 -0.83 1.41
C GLY A 69 -4.22 -1.71 2.33
N VAL A 70 -3.78 -2.95 2.54
CA VAL A 70 -4.38 -3.95 3.43
C VAL A 70 -3.35 -4.25 4.52
N ALA A 71 -3.48 -3.59 5.67
CA ALA A 71 -2.58 -3.83 6.80
C ALA A 71 -3.17 -4.84 7.78
N LYS A 72 -2.32 -5.68 8.36
CA LYS A 72 -2.70 -6.70 9.38
C LYS A 72 -2.70 -6.14 10.81
N ASN A 73 -2.07 -4.98 11.01
CA ASN A 73 -1.97 -4.32 12.30
C ASN A 73 -2.37 -2.85 12.15
N LEU A 74 -3.11 -2.32 13.12
CA LEU A 74 -3.48 -0.91 13.15
C LEU A 74 -2.23 -0.08 13.44
N LEU A 75 -1.84 0.75 12.49
CA LEU A 75 -0.81 1.76 12.72
C LEU A 75 -1.41 2.92 13.51
N GLN A 76 -1.00 3.16 14.76
CA GLN A 76 -1.59 4.25 15.56
C GLN A 76 -1.05 5.62 15.14
N VAL A 77 -1.64 6.17 14.08
CA VAL A 77 -1.36 7.52 13.57
C VAL A 77 -2.65 8.35 13.58
N GLN A 78 -2.53 9.67 13.57
CA GLN A 78 -3.66 10.60 13.45
C GLN A 78 -4.74 10.41 14.54
N GLY A 79 -4.35 9.95 15.73
CA GLY A 79 -5.30 9.69 16.83
C GLY A 79 -6.29 8.54 16.58
N VAL A 80 -6.07 7.73 15.54
CA VAL A 80 -6.95 6.62 15.20
C VAL A 80 -6.79 5.48 16.20
N THR A 81 -7.94 5.00 16.66
CA THR A 81 -8.10 3.82 17.51
C THR A 81 -8.93 2.76 16.78
N LYS A 82 -9.02 1.55 17.32
CA LYS A 82 -9.75 0.44 16.69
C LYS A 82 -11.23 0.76 16.41
N ASN A 83 -11.85 1.65 17.18
CA ASN A 83 -13.25 2.03 17.02
C ASN A 83 -13.46 3.28 16.14
N THR A 84 -12.38 3.83 15.58
CA THR A 84 -12.45 5.06 14.81
C THR A 84 -12.96 4.79 13.39
N LYS A 85 -14.03 5.50 12.98
CA LYS A 85 -14.47 5.57 11.58
C LYS A 85 -13.83 6.79 10.93
N MET A 86 -12.96 6.58 9.96
CA MET A 86 -12.35 7.64 9.14
C MET A 86 -12.69 7.39 7.67
N ILE A 87 -12.85 8.47 6.91
CA ILE A 87 -13.08 8.39 5.47
C ILE A 87 -11.88 7.71 4.82
N GLY A 88 -12.12 6.67 4.02
CA GLY A 88 -11.07 5.91 3.34
C GLY A 88 -10.35 4.87 4.21
N LEU A 89 -10.74 4.70 5.49
CA LEU A 89 -10.30 3.60 6.35
C LEU A 89 -11.48 2.67 6.64
N VAL A 90 -11.36 1.41 6.22
CA VAL A 90 -12.30 0.35 6.64
C VAL A 90 -11.58 -0.57 7.62
N ILE A 91 -12.19 -0.75 8.79
CA ILE A 91 -11.70 -1.65 9.84
C ILE A 91 -12.53 -2.93 9.78
N ASN A 92 -11.87 -4.05 9.50
CA ASN A 92 -12.49 -5.37 9.59
C ASN A 92 -11.94 -6.11 10.81
N GLU A 93 -12.72 -6.12 11.88
CA GLU A 93 -12.30 -6.76 13.14
C GLU A 93 -12.28 -8.29 13.06
N ASN A 94 -13.12 -8.89 12.21
CA ASN A 94 -13.16 -10.36 12.02
C ASN A 94 -11.88 -10.87 11.34
N LEU A 95 -11.26 -10.08 10.46
CA LEU A 95 -10.04 -10.42 9.73
C LEU A 95 -8.79 -9.69 10.25
N GLN A 96 -8.91 -8.89 11.32
CA GLN A 96 -7.86 -8.00 11.82
C GLN A 96 -7.16 -7.18 10.71
N SER A 97 -7.94 -6.75 9.71
CA SER A 97 -7.41 -6.11 8.51
C SER A 97 -7.91 -4.67 8.39
N TYR A 98 -7.02 -3.77 7.97
CA TYR A 98 -7.26 -2.33 7.84
C TYR A 98 -7.04 -1.92 6.39
N TYR A 99 -8.08 -1.39 5.76
CA TYR A 99 -8.07 -1.02 4.35
C TYR A 99 -7.93 0.48 4.19
N SER A 100 -6.95 0.94 3.43
CA SER A 100 -6.79 2.35 3.07
C SER A 100 -6.81 2.53 1.56
N PHE A 101 -7.77 3.31 1.08
CA PHE A 101 -7.92 3.57 -0.36
C PHE A 101 -7.08 4.76 -0.80
N CYS A 102 -6.27 4.57 -1.84
CA CYS A 102 -5.57 5.65 -2.53
C CYS A 102 -6.06 5.71 -3.98
N PHE A 103 -7.05 6.59 -4.21
CA PHE A 103 -7.57 6.94 -5.53
C PHE A 103 -7.00 8.31 -5.91
N TYR A 104 -6.37 8.41 -7.08
CA TYR A 104 -5.82 9.64 -7.66
C TYR A 104 -6.51 9.91 -8.99
#